data_AF-A0A1R0KT13-F1
#
_entry.id   AF-A0A1R0KT13-F1
#
_cell.length_a   1.000
_cell.length_b   1.000
_cell.length_c   1.000
_cell.angle_alpha   90.00
_cell.angle_beta   90.00
_cell.angle_gamma   90.00
#
_symmetry.space_group_name_H-M   'P 1'
#
loop_
_entity.id
_entity.type
_entity.pdbx_description
1 polymer ?
#
loop_
_entity_poly.entity_id
_entity_poly.type
_entity_poly.pdbx_seq_one_letter_code
_entity_poly.pdbx_strand_id
1 'polypeptide(L)'
;MLVFGRIEWGRYEGDDIEAVVAMMLNREHPNSVRINPSRGDGGVDILDRGAADGGDVIYQVKRYAAPLDASQKSKVAKSAKRLLDPAVVDPRWKDLNVTIWRLVTPWNPTPEAEKWLQDTVGPYGVKVVWDGLTVFDQLAAKYPDVVDYYLHAGRSAIQEANREVVTLMSLGSGNEGDLTVPEVTDRIERALRVLDHDPHYFYEFRFGRGQPSKPPKRSGLVMTQYRVDPVASTWQAVDVIAYCAASVDERPITINGTLNIADDPEFAAAVKEFSEFGTPFTSPEGAYSGTIDAPGGLGGDLVNATIRTGPVEGVDLGSNTELRLEILDPSGTIIAQIDVDRTDRSSGAAGVRVVFAETHDVFELTFRGDLTRNTTNLKFALRSIERIPIFTALPALEFLDEFHHPNVY
;
A
#
# COMPACT_ATOMS: atom_id res chain seq x y z
N MET A 1 -6.93 -1.39 -32.03
CA MET A 1 -8.15 -2.01 -31.52
C MET A 1 -8.05 -3.50 -31.75
N LEU A 2 -7.49 -4.23 -30.78
CA LEU A 2 -7.54 -5.69 -30.78
C LEU A 2 -9.01 -6.07 -30.55
N VAL A 3 -9.66 -6.67 -31.55
CA VAL A 3 -10.99 -7.25 -31.39
C VAL A 3 -10.79 -8.55 -30.63
N PHE A 4 -11.03 -8.53 -29.32
CA PHE A 4 -11.05 -9.76 -28.53
C PHE A 4 -12.26 -10.58 -28.97
N GLY A 5 -12.01 -11.77 -29.50
CA GLY A 5 -13.04 -12.79 -29.71
C GLY A 5 -13.60 -13.26 -28.35
N ARG A 6 -14.73 -13.96 -28.36
CA ARG A 6 -15.29 -14.59 -27.16
C ARG A 6 -14.22 -15.40 -26.42
N ILE A 7 -14.03 -15.10 -25.13
CA ILE A 7 -13.08 -15.82 -24.28
C ILE A 7 -13.74 -17.13 -23.84
N GLU A 8 -13.08 -18.26 -24.10
CA GLU A 8 -13.57 -19.57 -23.68
C GLU A 8 -13.12 -19.85 -22.23
N TRP A 9 -13.78 -19.18 -21.28
CA TRP A 9 -13.44 -19.20 -19.86
C TRP A 9 -13.24 -20.61 -19.29
N GLY A 10 -13.96 -21.61 -19.79
CA GLY A 10 -13.83 -23.00 -19.35
C GLY A 10 -12.50 -23.70 -19.66
N ARG A 11 -11.58 -23.07 -20.42
CA ARG A 11 -10.26 -23.61 -20.75
C ARG A 11 -9.12 -23.16 -19.85
N TYR A 12 -9.37 -22.18 -18.98
CA TYR A 12 -8.35 -21.62 -18.08
C TYR A 12 -8.44 -22.26 -16.69
N GLU A 13 -7.31 -22.31 -15.99
CA GLU A 13 -7.26 -22.82 -14.63
C GLU A 13 -8.06 -21.94 -13.66
N GLY A 14 -8.51 -22.55 -12.55
CA GLY A 14 -9.42 -21.87 -11.62
C GLY A 14 -8.87 -20.58 -11.04
N ASP A 15 -7.60 -20.60 -10.65
CA ASP A 15 -6.93 -19.49 -9.98
C ASP A 15 -6.70 -18.31 -10.94
N ASP A 16 -6.46 -18.59 -12.23
CA ASP A 16 -6.25 -17.56 -13.25
C ASP A 16 -7.53 -16.78 -13.55
N ILE A 17 -8.68 -17.48 -13.64
CA ILE A 17 -9.99 -16.84 -13.87
C ILE A 17 -10.36 -15.96 -12.67
N GLU A 18 -10.13 -16.47 -11.46
CA GLU A 18 -10.41 -15.72 -10.23
C GLU A 18 -9.53 -14.46 -10.13
N ALA A 19 -8.23 -14.56 -10.44
CA ALA A 19 -7.33 -13.40 -10.46
C ALA A 19 -7.74 -12.36 -11.52
N VAL A 20 -8.07 -12.80 -12.73
CA VAL A 20 -8.49 -11.94 -13.85
C VAL A 20 -9.77 -11.17 -13.51
N VAL A 21 -10.79 -11.87 -13.02
CA VAL A 21 -12.09 -11.26 -12.67
C VAL A 21 -11.93 -10.36 -11.44
N ALA A 22 -11.17 -10.79 -10.44
CA ALA A 22 -10.92 -9.98 -9.25
C ALA A 22 -10.24 -8.67 -9.63
N MET A 23 -9.21 -8.71 -10.48
CA MET A 23 -8.52 -7.49 -10.90
C MET A 23 -9.46 -6.56 -11.68
N MET A 24 -10.31 -7.08 -12.57
CA MET A 24 -11.31 -6.24 -13.27
C MET A 24 -12.32 -5.61 -12.31
N LEU A 25 -12.84 -6.37 -11.35
CA LEU A 25 -13.76 -5.86 -10.34
C LEU A 25 -13.10 -4.81 -9.42
N ASN A 26 -11.86 -5.04 -9.02
CA ASN A 26 -11.10 -4.09 -8.20
C ASN A 26 -10.82 -2.77 -8.95
N ARG A 27 -10.78 -2.80 -10.29
CA ARG A 27 -10.69 -1.57 -11.10
C ARG A 27 -12.02 -0.82 -11.24
N GLU A 28 -13.16 -1.52 -11.18
CA GLU A 28 -14.48 -0.87 -11.07
C GLU A 28 -14.67 -0.27 -9.68
N HIS A 29 -14.09 -0.91 -8.67
CA HIS A 29 -14.24 -0.57 -7.26
C HIS A 29 -12.86 -0.35 -6.61
N PRO A 30 -12.20 0.81 -6.80
CA PRO A 30 -10.79 1.00 -6.43
C PRO A 30 -10.44 0.79 -4.95
N ASN A 31 -11.43 0.89 -4.07
CA ASN A 31 -11.29 0.68 -2.63
C ASN A 31 -11.57 -0.76 -2.19
N SER A 32 -12.02 -1.62 -3.11
CA SER A 32 -12.25 -3.03 -2.83
C SER A 32 -10.92 -3.77 -2.70
N VAL A 33 -10.94 -4.78 -1.84
CA VAL A 33 -9.77 -5.58 -1.50
C VAL A 33 -10.04 -7.06 -1.78
N ARG A 34 -9.03 -7.75 -2.32
CA ARG A 34 -9.07 -9.20 -2.42
C ARG A 34 -8.74 -9.82 -1.07
N ILE A 35 -9.50 -10.83 -0.68
CA ILE A 35 -9.31 -11.52 0.60
C ILE A 35 -8.64 -12.87 0.34
N ASN A 36 -7.34 -12.96 0.66
CA ASN A 36 -6.57 -14.20 0.60
C ASN A 36 -6.14 -14.65 2.01
N PRO A 37 -6.97 -15.43 2.73
CA PRO A 37 -6.62 -15.84 4.09
C PRO A 37 -5.74 -17.09 4.13
N SER A 38 -4.89 -17.16 5.15
CA SER A 38 -3.96 -18.26 5.42
C SER A 38 -4.63 -19.60 5.75
N ARG A 39 -5.94 -19.62 6.07
CA ARG A 39 -6.77 -20.83 6.28
C ARG A 39 -8.23 -20.58 5.87
N GLY A 40 -8.57 -20.84 4.61
CA GLY A 40 -9.93 -20.78 4.08
C GLY A 40 -10.52 -19.36 4.00
N ASP A 41 -11.10 -19.03 2.85
CA ASP A 41 -11.68 -17.71 2.49
C ASP A 41 -12.72 -17.17 3.49
N GLY A 42 -13.33 -18.05 4.30
CA GLY A 42 -14.47 -17.68 5.15
C GLY A 42 -15.70 -17.29 4.34
N GLY A 43 -15.69 -17.52 3.02
CA GLY A 43 -16.73 -17.15 2.07
C GLY A 43 -16.71 -15.71 1.55
N VAL A 44 -15.53 -15.06 1.54
CA VAL A 44 -15.32 -13.72 0.95
C VAL A 44 -14.12 -13.78 0.02
N ASP A 45 -14.32 -13.51 -1.27
CA ASP A 45 -13.20 -13.41 -2.23
C ASP A 45 -12.79 -11.94 -2.44
N ILE A 46 -13.78 -11.04 -2.54
CA ILE A 46 -13.56 -9.59 -2.65
C ILE A 46 -14.54 -8.86 -1.74
N LEU A 47 -14.04 -7.86 -1.02
CA LEU A 47 -14.79 -7.00 -0.12
C LEU A 47 -14.66 -5.54 -0.55
N ASP A 48 -15.79 -4.89 -0.82
CA ASP A 48 -15.89 -3.45 -1.07
C ASP A 48 -16.61 -2.78 0.10
N ARG A 49 -15.86 -2.11 0.98
CA ARG A 49 -16.39 -1.57 2.23
C ARG A 49 -17.08 -0.23 2.03
N GLY A 50 -18.26 -0.08 2.63
CA GLY A 50 -19.01 1.18 2.62
C GLY A 50 -19.53 1.63 1.24
N ALA A 51 -19.54 0.76 0.23
CA ALA A 51 -19.92 1.10 -1.14
C ALA A 51 -21.43 1.31 -1.35
N ALA A 52 -22.27 0.48 -0.75
CA ALA A 52 -23.73 0.50 -0.97
C ALA A 52 -24.44 1.37 0.08
N ASP A 53 -24.42 2.69 -0.12
CA ASP A 53 -24.97 3.68 0.82
C ASP A 53 -24.38 3.54 2.25
N GLY A 54 -23.08 3.24 2.33
CA GLY A 54 -22.38 2.97 3.59
C GLY A 54 -22.42 1.51 4.05
N GLY A 55 -23.05 0.62 3.29
CA GLY A 55 -23.01 -0.84 3.49
C GLY A 55 -21.89 -1.54 2.71
N ASP A 56 -21.50 -2.73 3.17
CA ASP A 56 -20.46 -3.55 2.58
C ASP A 56 -21.02 -4.43 1.45
N VAL A 57 -20.26 -4.54 0.35
CA VAL A 57 -20.57 -5.39 -0.79
C VAL A 57 -19.57 -6.53 -0.87
N ILE A 58 -20.08 -7.75 -1.01
CA ILE A 58 -19.26 -8.96 -1.08
C ILE A 58 -19.40 -9.58 -2.47
N TYR A 59 -18.26 -9.89 -3.08
CA TYR A 59 -18.22 -10.70 -4.30
C TYR A 59 -17.61 -12.06 -3.98
N GLN A 60 -18.37 -13.12 -4.27
CA GLN A 60 -17.91 -14.49 -4.27
C GLN A 60 -17.72 -14.94 -5.72
N VAL A 61 -16.47 -15.06 -6.14
CA VAL A 61 -16.07 -15.50 -7.47
C VAL A 61 -15.96 -17.02 -7.50
N LYS A 62 -16.53 -17.64 -8.54
CA LYS A 62 -16.36 -19.08 -8.79
C LYS A 62 -16.19 -19.34 -10.29
N ARG A 63 -15.24 -20.21 -10.63
CA ARG A 63 -14.94 -20.65 -12.01
C ARG A 63 -16.04 -21.44 -12.75
N TYR A 64 -17.26 -21.52 -12.22
CA TYR A 64 -18.30 -22.42 -12.73
C TYR A 64 -18.85 -21.91 -14.07
N ALA A 65 -18.37 -22.50 -15.18
CA ALA A 65 -18.75 -22.13 -16.55
C ALA A 65 -19.95 -22.91 -17.12
N ALA A 66 -20.62 -23.69 -16.27
CA ALA A 66 -21.73 -24.58 -16.62
C ALA A 66 -22.77 -24.58 -15.49
N PRO A 67 -23.98 -25.14 -15.71
CA PRO A 67 -25.01 -25.23 -14.67
C PRO A 67 -24.47 -25.86 -13.38
N LEU A 68 -24.76 -25.23 -12.25
CA LEU A 68 -24.23 -25.66 -10.96
C LEU A 68 -24.74 -27.05 -10.57
N ASP A 69 -23.82 -27.97 -10.30
CA ASP A 69 -24.15 -29.26 -9.70
C ASP A 69 -24.51 -29.13 -8.21
N ALA A 70 -25.02 -30.19 -7.60
CA ALA A 70 -25.44 -30.18 -6.19
C ALA A 70 -24.29 -29.88 -5.22
N SER A 71 -23.05 -30.29 -5.54
CA SER A 71 -21.86 -30.02 -4.73
C SER A 71 -21.47 -28.55 -4.82
N GLN A 72 -21.48 -27.97 -6.01
CA GLN A 72 -21.21 -26.56 -6.25
C GLN A 72 -22.24 -25.66 -5.56
N LYS A 73 -23.53 -25.99 -5.68
CA LYS A 73 -24.60 -25.32 -4.92
C LYS A 73 -24.38 -25.41 -3.42
N SER A 74 -24.00 -26.57 -2.90
CA SER A 74 -23.67 -26.75 -1.48
C SER A 74 -22.50 -25.87 -1.03
N LYS A 75 -21.46 -25.73 -1.86
CA LYS A 75 -20.29 -24.87 -1.56
C LYS A 75 -20.68 -23.40 -1.50
N VAL A 76 -21.44 -22.92 -2.49
CA VAL A 76 -21.96 -21.54 -2.52
C VAL A 76 -22.81 -21.25 -1.27
N ALA A 77 -23.76 -22.13 -0.96
CA ALA A 77 -24.62 -21.99 0.21
C ALA A 77 -23.82 -21.96 1.53
N LYS A 78 -22.80 -22.82 1.66
CA LYS A 78 -21.92 -22.84 2.84
C LYS A 78 -21.08 -21.56 2.95
N SER A 79 -20.64 -21.00 1.82
CA SER A 79 -19.94 -19.70 1.79
C SER A 79 -20.82 -18.60 2.37
N ALA A 80 -22.01 -18.41 1.79
CA ALA A 80 -22.95 -17.41 2.26
C ALA A 80 -23.33 -17.61 3.72
N LYS A 81 -23.59 -18.86 4.14
CA LYS A 81 -23.92 -19.18 5.54
C LYS A 81 -22.81 -18.77 6.51
N ARG A 82 -21.54 -19.08 6.22
CA ARG A 82 -20.41 -18.73 7.10
C ARG A 82 -20.17 -17.23 7.22
N LEU A 83 -20.66 -16.44 6.27
CA LEU A 83 -20.52 -15.01 6.27
C LEU A 83 -21.74 -14.30 6.89
N LEU A 84 -22.95 -14.81 6.64
CA LEU A 84 -24.19 -14.08 6.90
C LEU A 84 -25.06 -14.67 8.02
N ASP A 85 -24.88 -15.94 8.38
CA ASP A 85 -25.68 -16.58 9.44
C ASP A 85 -25.14 -16.18 10.82
N PRO A 86 -25.89 -15.44 11.65
CA PRO A 86 -25.42 -15.00 12.96
C PRO A 86 -25.02 -16.14 13.90
N ALA A 87 -25.53 -17.36 13.69
CA ALA A 87 -25.23 -18.51 14.52
C ALA A 87 -23.87 -19.16 14.20
N VAL A 88 -23.34 -18.97 12.99
CA VAL A 88 -22.10 -19.62 12.53
C VAL A 88 -21.17 -18.66 11.79
N VAL A 89 -21.41 -17.34 11.90
CA VAL A 89 -20.60 -16.31 11.27
C VAL A 89 -19.15 -16.44 11.71
N ASP A 90 -18.25 -16.34 10.74
CA ASP A 90 -16.82 -16.33 11.03
C ASP A 90 -16.49 -15.09 11.88
N PRO A 91 -15.81 -15.23 13.04
CA PRO A 91 -15.48 -14.11 13.91
C PRO A 91 -14.73 -12.97 13.23
N ARG A 92 -14.03 -13.24 12.12
CA ARG A 92 -13.35 -12.24 11.29
C ARG A 92 -14.31 -11.24 10.63
N TRP A 93 -15.55 -11.66 10.38
CA TRP A 93 -16.52 -10.93 9.57
C TRP A 93 -17.73 -10.43 10.37
N LYS A 94 -17.76 -10.68 11.68
CA LYS A 94 -18.91 -10.36 12.56
C LYS A 94 -19.31 -8.87 12.56
N ASP A 95 -18.36 -7.98 12.29
CA ASP A 95 -18.54 -6.53 12.33
C ASP A 95 -18.85 -5.93 10.94
N LEU A 96 -18.95 -6.76 9.90
CA LEU A 96 -19.31 -6.31 8.56
C LEU A 96 -20.80 -6.01 8.47
N ASN A 97 -21.14 -4.89 7.85
CA ASN A 97 -22.50 -4.50 7.53
C ASN A 97 -22.80 -4.89 6.08
N VAL A 98 -22.88 -6.20 5.81
CA VAL A 98 -23.10 -6.70 4.44
C VAL A 98 -24.51 -6.37 3.97
N THR A 99 -24.64 -5.54 2.94
CA THR A 99 -25.94 -5.17 2.35
C THR A 99 -26.19 -5.84 1.00
N ILE A 100 -25.12 -6.19 0.28
CA ILE A 100 -25.19 -6.87 -1.01
C ILE A 100 -24.20 -8.04 -1.04
N TRP A 101 -24.70 -9.22 -1.44
CA TRP A 101 -23.89 -10.41 -1.67
C TRP A 101 -24.04 -10.86 -3.12
N ARG A 102 -22.91 -10.97 -3.83
CA ARG A 102 -22.85 -11.23 -5.27
C ARG A 102 -22.15 -12.54 -5.56
N LEU A 103 -22.80 -13.40 -6.33
CA LEU A 103 -22.17 -14.59 -6.91
C LEU A 103 -21.69 -14.26 -8.32
N VAL A 104 -20.40 -14.39 -8.56
CA VAL A 104 -19.75 -14.04 -9.83
C VAL A 104 -19.28 -15.32 -10.51
N THR A 105 -19.89 -15.70 -11.64
CA THR A 105 -19.52 -16.92 -12.38
C THR A 105 -19.53 -16.76 -13.90
N PRO A 106 -18.67 -17.47 -14.65
CA PRO A 106 -18.67 -17.47 -16.12
C PRO A 106 -19.81 -18.29 -16.73
N TRP A 107 -21.00 -18.23 -16.12
CA TRP A 107 -22.23 -18.87 -16.56
C TRP A 107 -23.42 -17.98 -16.20
N ASN A 108 -24.35 -17.80 -17.13
CA ASN A 108 -25.58 -17.04 -16.88
C ASN A 108 -26.61 -17.94 -16.19
N PRO A 109 -27.23 -17.51 -15.08
CA PRO A 109 -28.22 -18.31 -14.39
C PRO A 109 -29.49 -18.50 -15.22
N THR A 110 -30.10 -19.68 -15.10
CA THR A 110 -31.50 -19.87 -15.50
C THR A 110 -32.42 -19.28 -14.41
N PRO A 111 -33.70 -19.00 -14.71
CA PRO A 111 -34.65 -18.53 -13.70
C PRO A 111 -34.74 -19.45 -12.47
N GLU A 112 -34.61 -20.76 -12.65
CA GLU A 112 -34.63 -21.73 -11.55
C GLU A 112 -33.35 -21.66 -10.70
N ALA A 113 -32.20 -21.42 -11.33
CA ALA A 113 -30.94 -21.23 -10.62
C ALA A 113 -30.93 -19.92 -9.85
N GLU A 114 -31.42 -18.84 -10.46
CA GLU A 114 -31.58 -17.53 -9.79
C GLU A 114 -32.50 -17.66 -8.59
N LYS A 115 -33.69 -18.27 -8.77
CA LYS A 115 -34.63 -18.53 -7.68
C LYS A 115 -33.99 -19.34 -6.56
N TRP A 116 -33.24 -20.41 -6.90
CA TRP A 116 -32.52 -21.19 -5.91
C TRP A 116 -31.54 -20.33 -5.09
N LEU A 117 -30.80 -19.42 -5.73
CA LEU A 117 -29.84 -18.56 -5.04
C LEU A 117 -30.56 -17.58 -4.09
N GLN A 118 -31.65 -16.96 -4.57
CA GLN A 118 -32.49 -16.07 -3.78
C GLN A 118 -33.11 -16.78 -2.57
N ASP A 119 -33.65 -17.99 -2.76
CA ASP A 119 -34.24 -18.79 -1.67
C ASP A 119 -33.17 -19.27 -0.67
N THR A 120 -31.92 -19.42 -1.10
CA THR A 120 -30.82 -19.92 -0.26
C THR A 120 -30.14 -18.81 0.54
N VAL A 121 -29.94 -17.63 -0.05
CA VAL A 121 -29.15 -16.53 0.55
C VAL A 121 -30.02 -15.35 0.97
N GLY A 122 -31.12 -15.10 0.27
CA GLY A 122 -32.06 -14.00 0.59
C GLY A 122 -32.60 -14.03 2.02
N PRO A 123 -32.86 -15.19 2.66
CA PRO A 123 -33.29 -15.25 4.05
C PRO A 123 -32.31 -14.61 5.06
N TYR A 124 -31.05 -14.35 4.69
CA TYR A 124 -30.10 -13.63 5.54
C TYR A 124 -30.27 -12.09 5.52
N GLY A 125 -31.25 -11.56 4.79
CA GLY A 125 -31.58 -10.13 4.81
C GLY A 125 -30.70 -9.24 3.94
N VAL A 126 -29.94 -9.82 3.01
CA VAL A 126 -29.07 -9.10 2.06
C VAL A 126 -29.68 -9.09 0.66
N LYS A 127 -29.32 -8.10 -0.16
CA LYS A 127 -29.60 -8.15 -1.59
C LYS A 127 -28.69 -9.17 -2.26
N VAL A 128 -29.28 -10.15 -2.94
CA VAL A 128 -28.55 -11.21 -3.63
C VAL A 128 -28.54 -10.93 -5.13
N VAL A 129 -27.37 -11.01 -5.75
CA VAL A 129 -27.20 -10.81 -7.20
C VAL A 129 -26.32 -11.92 -7.77
N TRP A 130 -26.69 -12.45 -8.94
CA TRP A 130 -25.83 -13.34 -9.70
C TRP A 130 -25.28 -12.62 -10.94
N ASP A 131 -23.99 -12.31 -10.90
CA ASP A 131 -23.23 -11.72 -12.00
C ASP A 131 -22.68 -12.85 -12.89
N GLY A 132 -23.42 -13.16 -13.96
CA GLY A 132 -23.13 -14.26 -14.88
C GLY A 132 -22.15 -13.94 -16.01
N LEU A 133 -22.08 -14.83 -17.00
CA LEU A 133 -21.21 -14.70 -18.19
C LEU A 133 -21.35 -13.34 -18.90
N THR A 134 -22.54 -12.76 -18.94
CA THR A 134 -22.74 -11.44 -19.56
C THR A 134 -21.91 -10.34 -18.87
N VAL A 135 -21.80 -10.40 -17.54
CA VAL A 135 -20.98 -9.45 -16.76
C VAL A 135 -19.49 -9.72 -17.00
N PHE A 136 -19.07 -11.00 -17.07
CA PHE A 136 -17.70 -11.37 -17.44
C PHE A 136 -17.30 -10.80 -18.79
N ASP A 137 -18.12 -11.00 -19.82
CA ASP A 137 -17.84 -10.53 -21.18
C ASP A 137 -17.80 -9.00 -21.24
N GLN A 138 -18.65 -8.31 -20.46
CA GLN A 138 -18.63 -6.86 -20.34
C GLN A 138 -17.35 -6.35 -19.66
N LEU A 139 -16.95 -6.97 -18.55
CA LEU A 139 -15.72 -6.62 -17.84
C LEU A 139 -14.49 -6.87 -18.73
N ALA A 140 -14.42 -8.03 -19.38
CA ALA A 140 -13.31 -8.37 -20.27
C ALA A 140 -13.23 -7.45 -21.49
N ALA A 141 -14.38 -7.01 -22.02
CA ALA A 141 -14.42 -6.03 -23.10
C ALA A 141 -13.96 -4.62 -22.64
N LYS A 142 -14.23 -4.26 -21.38
CA LYS A 142 -13.83 -2.99 -20.79
C LYS A 142 -12.36 -2.98 -20.36
N TYR A 143 -11.83 -4.11 -19.91
CA TYR A 143 -10.47 -4.28 -19.39
C TYR A 143 -9.66 -5.33 -20.18
N PRO A 144 -9.46 -5.12 -21.49
CA PRO A 144 -8.73 -6.06 -22.34
C PRO A 144 -7.26 -6.22 -21.91
N ASP A 145 -6.69 -5.22 -21.27
CA ASP A 145 -5.33 -5.19 -20.73
C ASP A 145 -5.14 -6.19 -19.58
N VAL A 146 -6.15 -6.35 -18.71
CA VAL A 146 -6.13 -7.37 -17.65
C VAL A 146 -6.07 -8.77 -18.26
N VAL A 147 -6.88 -9.01 -19.30
CA VAL A 147 -6.91 -10.30 -20.01
C VAL A 147 -5.55 -10.58 -20.65
N ASP A 148 -4.97 -9.62 -21.37
CA ASP A 148 -3.68 -9.79 -22.04
C ASP A 148 -2.51 -9.98 -21.05
N TYR A 149 -2.57 -9.30 -19.91
CA TYR A 149 -1.55 -9.41 -18.86
C TYR A 149 -1.49 -10.82 -18.25
N TYR A 150 -2.65 -11.36 -17.84
CA TYR A 150 -2.72 -12.62 -17.11
C TYR A 150 -2.75 -13.84 -18.01
N LEU A 151 -3.40 -13.76 -19.18
CA LEU A 151 -3.64 -14.93 -20.03
C LEU A 151 -2.73 -14.99 -21.25
N HIS A 152 -1.97 -13.92 -21.54
CA HIS A 152 -1.12 -13.79 -22.73
C HIS A 152 0.26 -13.22 -22.39
N ALA A 153 0.88 -12.46 -23.31
CA ALA A 153 2.26 -11.98 -23.21
C ALA A 153 2.37 -10.52 -22.71
N GLY A 154 1.26 -9.92 -22.26
CA GLY A 154 1.21 -8.49 -21.90
C GLY A 154 2.24 -8.09 -20.85
N ARG A 155 2.48 -8.95 -19.85
CA ARG A 155 3.48 -8.70 -18.80
C ARG A 155 4.89 -8.44 -19.34
N SER A 156 5.35 -9.24 -20.30
CA SER A 156 6.68 -9.07 -20.89
C SER A 156 6.76 -7.84 -21.77
N ALA A 157 5.67 -7.52 -22.49
CA ALA A 157 5.60 -6.33 -23.35
C ALA A 157 5.73 -5.03 -22.52
N ILE A 158 5.05 -4.96 -21.37
CA ILE A 158 5.13 -3.82 -20.44
C ILE A 158 6.56 -3.60 -19.92
N GLN A 159 7.27 -4.68 -19.57
CA GLN A 159 8.65 -4.59 -19.08
C GLN A 159 9.59 -4.02 -20.15
N GLU A 160 9.44 -4.46 -21.40
CA GLU A 160 10.27 -3.99 -22.51
C GLU A 160 9.99 -2.53 -22.86
N ALA A 161 8.71 -2.13 -22.90
CA ALA A 161 8.34 -0.75 -23.18
C ALA A 161 8.88 0.24 -22.14
N ASN A 162 8.85 -0.11 -20.85
CA ASN A 162 9.41 0.75 -19.81
C ASN A 162 10.92 0.91 -19.95
N ARG A 163 11.64 -0.18 -20.27
CA ARG A 163 13.08 -0.12 -20.56
C ARG A 163 13.38 0.78 -21.76
N GLU A 164 12.54 0.75 -22.79
CA GLU A 164 12.65 1.63 -23.95
C GLU A 164 12.50 3.11 -23.54
N VAL A 165 11.46 3.48 -22.77
CA VAL A 165 11.28 4.86 -22.28
C VAL A 165 12.46 5.31 -21.43
N VAL A 166 12.87 4.48 -20.46
CA VAL A 166 14.00 4.81 -19.58
C VAL A 166 15.28 4.99 -20.40
N THR A 167 15.52 4.14 -21.39
CA THR A 167 16.70 4.26 -22.27
C THR A 167 16.66 5.56 -23.08
N LEU A 168 15.50 5.92 -23.66
CA LEU A 168 15.33 7.16 -24.43
C LEU A 168 15.52 8.42 -23.58
N MET A 169 14.99 8.41 -22.35
CA MET A 169 15.19 9.51 -21.39
C MET A 169 16.65 9.60 -20.92
N SER A 170 17.35 8.46 -20.91
CA SER A 170 18.72 8.29 -20.48
C SER A 170 19.77 8.69 -21.52
N LEU A 171 19.36 9.17 -22.70
CA LEU A 171 20.25 9.62 -23.78
C LEU A 171 21.01 10.90 -23.41
N GLY A 172 21.92 10.76 -22.48
CA GLY A 172 23.21 11.44 -22.46
C GLY A 172 24.27 10.38 -22.72
N SER A 173 25.05 10.57 -23.79
CA SER A 173 26.30 9.85 -24.09
C SER A 173 26.16 8.45 -24.72
N GLY A 174 25.89 8.39 -26.03
CA GLY A 174 26.28 7.20 -26.82
C GLY A 174 25.56 7.01 -28.16
N ASN A 175 26.18 7.46 -29.25
CA ASN A 175 26.16 6.87 -30.59
C ASN A 175 24.82 6.46 -31.28
N GLU A 176 23.66 6.99 -30.92
CA GLU A 176 22.50 7.04 -31.84
C GLU A 176 22.51 8.40 -32.55
N GLY A 177 22.81 8.38 -33.86
CA GLY A 177 22.84 9.60 -34.67
C GLY A 177 21.50 10.34 -34.65
N ASP A 178 21.57 11.68 -34.59
CA ASP A 178 20.50 12.67 -34.82
C ASP A 178 19.06 12.12 -34.79
N LEU A 179 18.62 11.60 -33.64
CA LEU A 179 17.20 11.35 -33.44
C LEU A 179 16.50 12.70 -33.43
N THR A 180 15.58 12.87 -34.37
CA THR A 180 14.75 14.07 -34.44
C THR A 180 13.75 14.07 -33.29
N VAL A 181 13.30 15.26 -32.86
CA VAL A 181 12.27 15.40 -31.82
C VAL A 181 11.01 14.57 -32.13
N PRO A 182 10.50 14.52 -33.39
CA PRO A 182 9.39 13.64 -33.73
C PRO A 182 9.68 12.15 -33.51
N GLU A 183 10.86 11.65 -33.88
CA GLU A 183 11.22 10.24 -33.68
C GLU A 183 11.29 9.86 -32.20
N VAL A 184 11.83 10.75 -31.37
CA VAL A 184 11.84 10.57 -29.90
C VAL A 184 10.41 10.57 -29.36
N THR A 185 9.58 11.50 -29.82
CA THR A 185 8.18 11.61 -29.39
C THR A 185 7.38 10.36 -29.79
N ASP A 186 7.52 9.89 -31.03
CA ASP A 186 6.85 8.68 -31.52
C ASP A 186 7.29 7.41 -30.78
N ARG A 187 8.57 7.33 -30.38
CA ARG A 187 9.05 6.23 -29.54
C ARG A 187 8.45 6.29 -28.14
N ILE A 188 8.45 7.47 -27.50
CA ILE A 188 7.83 7.67 -26.18
C ILE A 188 6.33 7.36 -26.24
N GLU A 189 5.60 7.87 -27.22
CA GLU A 189 4.15 7.60 -27.37
C GLU A 189 3.86 6.11 -27.55
N ARG A 190 4.66 5.40 -28.35
CA ARG A 190 4.50 3.95 -28.52
C ARG A 190 4.72 3.21 -27.22
N ALA A 191 5.77 3.55 -26.50
CA ALA A 191 6.07 2.89 -25.24
C ALA A 191 5.02 3.23 -24.18
N LEU A 192 4.57 4.49 -24.06
CA LEU A 192 3.47 4.89 -23.17
C LEU A 192 2.19 4.08 -23.44
N ARG A 193 1.83 3.86 -24.71
CA ARG A 193 0.66 3.02 -25.06
C ARG A 193 0.78 1.58 -24.55
N VAL A 194 1.99 1.02 -24.54
CA VAL A 194 2.22 -0.33 -23.99
C VAL A 194 2.19 -0.31 -22.46
N LEU A 195 2.69 0.75 -21.84
CA LEU A 195 2.64 0.92 -20.38
C LEU A 195 1.23 1.12 -19.84
N ASP A 196 0.35 1.77 -20.60
CA ASP A 196 -1.07 1.90 -20.29
C ASP A 196 -1.82 0.55 -20.26
N HIS A 197 -1.19 -0.54 -20.69
CA HIS A 197 -1.73 -1.89 -20.61
C HIS A 197 -1.31 -2.66 -19.34
N ASP A 198 -0.58 -2.04 -18.42
CA ASP A 198 -0.37 -2.64 -17.10
C ASP A 198 -1.66 -2.56 -16.26
N PRO A 199 -2.25 -3.70 -15.85
CA PRO A 199 -3.53 -3.68 -15.15
C PRO A 199 -3.41 -3.23 -13.69
N HIS A 200 -2.20 -3.24 -13.13
CA HIS A 200 -1.95 -2.94 -11.72
C HIS A 200 -1.53 -1.50 -11.50
N TYR A 201 -0.67 -0.98 -12.39
CA TYR A 201 -0.01 0.30 -12.22
C TYR A 201 -0.06 1.14 -13.47
N PHE A 202 -0.03 2.45 -13.29
CA PHE A 202 0.35 3.37 -14.35
C PHE A 202 1.56 4.19 -13.93
N TYR A 203 2.23 4.75 -14.93
CA TYR A 203 3.56 5.33 -14.78
C TYR A 203 3.54 6.80 -15.17
N GLU A 204 4.11 7.65 -14.32
CA GLU A 204 4.34 9.06 -14.66
C GLU A 204 5.83 9.37 -14.70
N PHE A 205 6.24 10.00 -15.79
CA PHE A 205 7.63 10.33 -16.05
C PHE A 205 7.88 11.81 -15.79
N ARG A 206 8.90 12.11 -14.99
CA ARG A 206 9.32 13.48 -14.67
C ARG A 206 10.80 13.64 -14.97
N PHE A 207 11.19 14.85 -15.35
CA PHE A 207 12.59 15.20 -15.59
C PHE A 207 12.84 16.65 -15.18
N GLY A 208 14.09 16.96 -14.85
CA GLY A 208 14.46 18.30 -14.44
C GLY A 208 15.96 18.50 -14.32
N ARG A 209 16.33 19.69 -13.83
CA ARG A 209 17.70 20.08 -13.54
C ARG A 209 17.87 20.41 -12.07
N GLY A 210 19.11 20.38 -11.59
CA GLY A 210 19.47 20.65 -10.22
C GLY A 210 19.04 19.51 -9.27
N GLN A 211 18.59 19.88 -8.08
CA GLN A 211 18.15 18.91 -7.08
C GLN A 211 16.79 18.31 -7.47
N PRO A 212 16.62 16.98 -7.41
CA PRO A 212 15.33 16.35 -7.63
C PRO A 212 14.27 16.87 -6.67
N SER A 213 13.07 17.15 -7.18
CA SER A 213 11.94 17.48 -6.32
C SER A 213 11.51 16.25 -5.51
N LYS A 214 10.93 16.48 -4.33
CA LYS A 214 10.30 15.40 -3.55
C LYS A 214 9.23 14.68 -4.39
N PRO A 215 8.94 13.40 -4.10
CA PRO A 215 7.83 12.70 -4.71
C PRO A 215 6.53 13.51 -4.59
N PRO A 216 5.69 13.55 -5.64
CA PRO A 216 4.43 14.28 -5.59
C PRO A 216 3.48 13.63 -4.59
N LYS A 217 2.62 14.44 -3.95
CA LYS A 217 1.52 13.90 -3.14
C LYS A 217 0.42 13.43 -4.08
N ARG A 218 0.45 12.16 -4.44
CA ARG A 218 -0.51 11.54 -5.37
C ARG A 218 -1.14 10.30 -4.75
N SER A 219 -2.46 10.21 -4.82
CA SER A 219 -3.19 9.03 -4.35
C SER A 219 -2.74 7.79 -5.14
N GLY A 220 -2.49 6.69 -4.43
CA GLY A 220 -2.00 5.45 -5.02
C GLY A 220 -0.52 5.44 -5.41
N LEU A 221 0.25 6.52 -5.17
CA LEU A 221 1.70 6.50 -5.39
C LEU A 221 2.35 5.51 -4.43
N VAL A 222 3.00 4.48 -4.96
CA VAL A 222 3.61 3.40 -4.17
C VAL A 222 5.13 3.37 -4.28
N MET A 223 5.70 3.97 -5.32
CA MET A 223 7.14 4.05 -5.53
C MET A 223 7.48 5.22 -6.45
N THR A 224 8.58 5.91 -6.16
CA THR A 224 9.24 6.79 -7.11
C THR A 224 10.68 6.33 -7.28
N GLN A 225 11.08 6.00 -8.51
CA GLN A 225 12.47 5.75 -8.85
C GLN A 225 13.11 7.03 -9.38
N TYR A 226 14.25 7.44 -8.82
CA TYR A 226 15.04 8.55 -9.35
C TYR A 226 16.31 8.03 -10.02
N ARG A 227 16.72 8.71 -11.09
CA ARG A 227 18.08 8.64 -11.62
C ARG A 227 18.61 10.07 -11.74
N VAL A 228 19.76 10.32 -11.14
CA VAL A 228 20.40 11.64 -11.08
C VAL A 228 21.74 11.58 -11.78
N ASP A 229 21.98 12.51 -12.71
CA ASP A 229 23.29 12.77 -13.27
C ASP A 229 23.90 13.99 -12.56
N PRO A 230 24.88 13.78 -11.67
CA PRO A 230 25.50 14.87 -10.93
C PRO A 230 26.37 15.77 -11.81
N VAL A 231 26.91 15.25 -12.93
CA VAL A 231 27.79 16.00 -13.84
C VAL A 231 26.96 16.95 -14.70
N ALA A 232 25.88 16.45 -15.30
CA ALA A 232 24.97 17.26 -16.09
C ALA A 232 24.01 18.10 -15.23
N SER A 233 23.96 17.84 -13.92
CA SER A 233 22.97 18.40 -12.99
C SER A 233 21.55 18.18 -13.49
N THR A 234 21.26 16.96 -13.95
CA THR A 234 19.95 16.56 -14.45
C THR A 234 19.42 15.39 -13.65
N TRP A 235 18.10 15.21 -13.67
CA TRP A 235 17.46 14.07 -13.05
C TRP A 235 16.22 13.65 -13.84
N GLN A 236 15.89 12.38 -13.70
CA GLN A 236 14.66 11.77 -14.18
C GLN A 236 14.03 10.97 -13.04
N ALA A 237 12.71 10.89 -13.05
CA ALA A 237 11.95 10.11 -12.09
C ALA A 237 10.82 9.35 -12.78
N VAL A 238 10.54 8.15 -12.28
CA VAL A 238 9.38 7.35 -12.67
C VAL A 238 8.55 7.14 -11.41
N ASP A 239 7.34 7.70 -11.40
CA ASP A 239 6.34 7.49 -10.35
C ASP A 239 5.48 6.29 -10.74
N VAL A 240 5.37 5.30 -9.85
CA VAL A 240 4.58 4.09 -10.00
C VAL A 240 3.32 4.23 -9.15
N ILE A 241 2.15 4.24 -9.79
CA ILE A 241 0.89 4.56 -9.13
C ILE A 241 -0.09 3.39 -9.30
N ALA A 242 -0.57 2.86 -8.18
CA ALA A 242 -1.54 1.78 -8.14
C ALA A 242 -2.92 2.26 -8.63
N TYR A 243 -3.57 1.47 -9.50
CA TYR A 243 -4.96 1.73 -9.90
C TYR A 243 -5.96 1.54 -8.77
N CYS A 244 -5.74 0.55 -7.91
CA CYS A 244 -6.61 0.20 -6.80
C CYS A 244 -5.82 -0.42 -5.65
N ALA A 245 -6.47 -0.57 -4.49
CA ALA A 245 -5.85 -1.19 -3.32
C ALA A 245 -5.28 -2.58 -3.61
N ALA A 246 -5.99 -3.40 -4.40
CA ALA A 246 -5.52 -4.75 -4.75
C ALA A 246 -4.25 -4.80 -5.61
N SER A 247 -3.87 -3.71 -6.29
CA SER A 247 -2.69 -3.70 -7.16
C SER A 247 -1.41 -4.05 -6.40
N VAL A 248 -1.27 -3.54 -5.17
CA VAL A 248 -0.09 -3.78 -4.33
C VAL A 248 -0.04 -5.18 -3.73
N ASP A 249 -1.17 -5.87 -3.65
CA ASP A 249 -1.25 -7.25 -3.17
C ASP A 249 -1.01 -8.24 -4.31
N GLU A 250 -1.57 -7.98 -5.49
CA GLU A 250 -1.44 -8.85 -6.67
C GLU A 250 -0.07 -8.76 -7.32
N ARG A 251 0.50 -7.55 -7.37
CA ARG A 251 1.83 -7.30 -7.93
C ARG A 251 2.65 -6.44 -6.95
N PRO A 252 3.05 -6.98 -5.79
CA PRO A 252 3.78 -6.21 -4.79
C PRO A 252 5.13 -5.74 -5.32
N ILE A 253 5.55 -4.59 -4.82
CA ILE A 253 6.94 -4.14 -4.91
C ILE A 253 7.68 -4.76 -3.74
N THR A 254 8.69 -5.58 -4.02
CA THR A 254 9.43 -6.30 -2.97
C THR A 254 10.90 -5.92 -3.00
N ILE A 255 11.49 -5.76 -1.82
CA ILE A 255 12.91 -5.48 -1.62
C ILE A 255 13.46 -6.60 -0.76
N ASN A 256 14.44 -7.35 -1.27
CA ASN A 256 15.07 -8.47 -0.58
C ASN A 256 16.57 -8.24 -0.52
N GLY A 257 17.22 -8.56 0.60
CA GLY A 257 18.66 -8.38 0.72
C GLY A 257 19.16 -8.48 2.15
N THR A 258 20.41 -8.07 2.32
CA THR A 258 21.15 -8.18 3.59
C THR A 258 21.74 -6.83 3.97
N LEU A 259 21.60 -6.47 5.25
CA LEU A 259 22.31 -5.37 5.87
C LEU A 259 23.56 -5.88 6.59
N ASN A 260 24.71 -5.33 6.24
CA ASN A 260 25.99 -5.63 6.89
C ASN A 260 26.12 -4.78 8.15
N ILE A 261 25.93 -5.41 9.32
CA ILE A 261 25.97 -4.74 10.64
C ILE A 261 27.20 -5.09 11.49
N ALA A 262 28.05 -6.01 11.03
CA ALA A 262 29.03 -6.70 11.88
C ALA A 262 30.12 -5.78 12.46
N ASP A 263 30.49 -4.72 11.74
CA ASP A 263 31.62 -3.86 12.10
C ASP A 263 31.20 -2.48 12.63
N ASP A 264 29.91 -2.28 12.88
CA ASP A 264 29.36 -1.00 13.37
C ASP A 264 28.33 -1.22 14.50
N PRO A 265 28.78 -1.14 15.77
CA PRO A 265 27.90 -1.31 16.92
C PRO A 265 26.78 -0.27 17.01
N GLU A 266 27.00 0.96 16.55
CA GLU A 266 25.98 2.02 16.57
C GLU A 266 24.91 1.72 15.53
N PHE A 267 25.31 1.32 14.32
CA PHE A 267 24.37 0.90 13.29
C PHE A 267 23.61 -0.38 13.67
N ALA A 268 24.28 -1.36 14.28
CA ALA A 268 23.63 -2.56 14.80
C ALA A 268 22.57 -2.21 15.85
N ALA A 269 22.85 -1.24 16.74
CA ALA A 269 21.86 -0.73 17.69
C ALA A 269 20.69 -0.02 16.98
N ALA A 270 20.95 0.79 15.94
CA ALA A 270 19.91 1.47 15.17
C ALA A 270 18.98 0.49 14.43
N VAL A 271 19.53 -0.55 13.80
CA VAL A 271 18.74 -1.62 13.15
C VAL A 271 17.88 -2.37 14.18
N LYS A 272 18.44 -2.62 15.37
CA LYS A 272 17.69 -3.24 16.46
C LYS A 272 16.55 -2.34 16.94
N GLU A 273 16.79 -1.05 17.16
CA GLU A 273 15.75 -0.09 17.56
C GLU A 273 14.65 0.04 16.49
N PHE A 274 15.00 -0.04 15.20
CA PHE A 274 14.03 -0.13 14.12
C PHE A 274 13.15 -1.39 14.23
N SER A 275 13.76 -2.55 14.45
CA SER A 275 13.01 -3.81 14.57
C SER A 275 12.14 -3.87 15.84
N GLU A 276 12.64 -3.36 16.96
CA GLU A 276 11.98 -3.45 18.27
C GLU A 276 10.89 -2.37 18.44
N PHE A 277 11.10 -1.17 17.90
CA PHE A 277 10.24 0.00 18.16
C PHE A 277 9.80 0.76 16.90
N GLY A 278 10.33 0.43 15.72
CA GLY A 278 10.05 1.17 14.49
C GLY A 278 10.80 2.50 14.39
N THR A 279 11.93 2.66 15.09
CA THR A 279 12.77 3.87 15.02
C THR A 279 13.42 4.01 13.64
N PRO A 280 13.22 5.11 12.91
CA PRO A 280 13.87 5.33 11.62
C PRO A 280 15.39 5.27 11.69
N PHE A 281 16.04 4.77 10.65
CA PHE A 281 17.49 4.74 10.54
C PHE A 281 17.96 5.03 9.12
N THR A 282 19.24 5.36 8.99
CA THR A 282 19.95 5.39 7.71
C THR A 282 21.18 4.51 7.86
N SER A 283 21.40 3.59 6.93
CA SER A 283 22.58 2.75 6.93
C SER A 283 23.81 3.54 6.48
N PRO A 284 25.03 3.09 6.85
CA PRO A 284 26.24 3.55 6.17
C PRO A 284 26.17 3.29 4.66
N GLU A 285 26.98 4.04 3.91
CA GLU A 285 27.14 3.81 2.47
C GLU A 285 27.70 2.41 2.21
N GLY A 286 27.11 1.69 1.25
CA GLY A 286 27.55 0.33 0.91
C GLY A 286 27.09 -0.78 1.87
N ALA A 287 26.35 -0.44 2.93
CA ALA A 287 25.96 -1.42 3.94
C ALA A 287 24.85 -2.39 3.48
N TYR A 288 24.18 -2.13 2.37
CA TYR A 288 23.12 -2.98 1.83
C TYR A 288 23.47 -3.59 0.47
N SER A 289 23.17 -4.88 0.33
CA SER A 289 23.16 -5.57 -0.95
C SER A 289 21.90 -6.41 -1.09
N GLY A 290 21.28 -6.41 -2.26
CA GLY A 290 20.02 -7.10 -2.48
C GLY A 290 19.45 -6.93 -3.87
N THR A 291 18.15 -7.16 -3.99
CA THR A 291 17.36 -6.97 -5.21
C THR A 291 16.07 -6.24 -4.88
N ILE A 292 15.59 -5.48 -5.85
CA ILE A 292 14.24 -4.94 -5.86
C ILE A 292 13.47 -5.55 -7.02
N ASP A 293 12.29 -6.08 -6.74
CA ASP A 293 11.32 -6.46 -7.75
C ASP A 293 10.22 -5.39 -7.79
N ALA A 294 10.15 -4.67 -8.90
CA ALA A 294 9.21 -3.59 -9.13
C ALA A 294 8.50 -3.79 -10.48
N PRO A 295 7.26 -3.28 -10.64
CA PRO A 295 6.52 -3.41 -11.89
C PRO A 295 7.23 -2.66 -13.02
N GLY A 296 6.87 -3.00 -14.25
CA GLY A 296 7.44 -2.32 -15.40
C GLY A 296 8.92 -2.56 -15.65
N GLY A 297 9.56 -3.54 -14.99
CA GLY A 297 10.99 -3.78 -15.15
C GLY A 297 11.87 -2.71 -14.48
N LEU A 298 11.30 -1.91 -13.56
CA LEU A 298 12.03 -0.95 -12.73
C LEU A 298 12.81 -1.62 -11.59
N GLY A 299 12.71 -2.95 -11.47
CA GLY A 299 13.47 -3.77 -10.55
C GLY A 299 14.93 -3.98 -11.00
N GLY A 300 15.72 -4.61 -10.14
CA GLY A 300 17.11 -4.92 -10.42
C GLY A 300 17.95 -5.16 -9.17
N ASP A 301 19.25 -5.29 -9.37
CA ASP A 301 20.20 -5.48 -8.29
C ASP A 301 20.49 -4.15 -7.57
N LEU A 302 20.56 -4.23 -6.25
CA LEU A 302 20.99 -3.16 -5.36
C LEU A 302 22.37 -3.55 -4.83
N VAL A 303 23.41 -2.94 -5.38
CA VAL A 303 24.82 -3.23 -5.04
C VAL A 303 25.41 -2.04 -4.31
N ASN A 304 26.03 -2.28 -3.15
CA ASN A 304 26.62 -1.24 -2.30
C ASN A 304 25.65 -0.08 -2.03
N ALA A 305 24.39 -0.42 -1.77
CA ALA A 305 23.33 0.56 -1.59
C ALA A 305 23.27 1.06 -0.15
N THR A 306 22.58 2.18 0.02
CA THR A 306 22.22 2.77 1.32
C THR A 306 20.72 2.63 1.51
N ILE A 307 20.30 2.13 2.67
CA ILE A 307 18.89 2.10 3.07
C ILE A 307 18.62 3.23 4.04
N ARG A 308 17.51 3.93 3.81
CA ARG A 308 16.95 4.86 4.77
C ARG A 308 15.48 4.54 4.99
N THR A 309 15.10 4.45 6.25
CA THR A 309 13.70 4.37 6.67
C THR A 309 13.26 5.71 7.23
N GLY A 310 11.95 5.93 7.25
CA GLY A 310 11.35 7.18 7.70
C GLY A 310 9.90 6.97 8.13
N PRO A 311 9.31 7.95 8.81
CA PRO A 311 7.89 7.90 9.16
C PRO A 311 7.03 7.84 7.90
N VAL A 312 5.91 7.14 7.99
CA VAL A 312 4.91 7.07 6.92
C VAL A 312 4.13 8.38 6.90
N GLU A 313 4.09 9.04 5.73
CA GLU A 313 3.31 10.27 5.59
C GLU A 313 1.81 9.99 5.75
N GLY A 314 1.13 10.78 6.58
CA GLY A 314 -0.29 10.57 6.88
C GLY A 314 -0.59 9.38 7.78
N VAL A 315 0.42 8.87 8.50
CA VAL A 315 0.22 7.84 9.53
C VAL A 315 -0.83 8.31 10.56
N ASP A 316 -1.68 7.38 11.00
CA ASP A 316 -2.57 7.65 12.13
C ASP A 316 -1.75 7.81 13.41
N LEU A 317 -1.60 9.06 13.82
CA LEU A 317 -0.91 9.43 15.05
C LEU A 317 -1.75 9.07 16.28
N GLY A 318 -3.00 8.63 16.11
CA GLY A 318 -3.98 8.36 17.16
C GLY A 318 -4.79 9.60 17.53
N SER A 319 -5.78 9.43 18.40
CA SER A 319 -6.52 10.56 18.97
C SER A 319 -5.63 11.42 19.86
N ASN A 320 -6.04 12.69 20.05
CA ASN A 320 -5.37 13.68 20.88
C ASN A 320 -3.88 13.81 20.52
N THR A 321 -3.63 14.31 19.31
CA THR A 321 -2.27 14.60 18.83
C THR A 321 -1.67 15.76 19.60
N GLU A 322 -2.49 16.73 19.99
CA GLU A 322 -2.13 17.84 20.87
C GLU A 322 -2.21 17.37 22.33
N LEU A 323 -1.13 17.52 23.08
CA LEU A 323 -1.02 17.13 24.48
C LEU A 323 -0.45 18.27 25.32
N ARG A 324 -0.81 18.28 26.59
CA ARG A 324 -0.16 19.09 27.63
C ARG A 324 0.65 18.17 28.52
N LEU A 325 1.95 18.45 28.63
CA LEU A 325 2.82 17.81 29.61
C LEU A 325 2.84 18.68 30.86
N GLU A 326 2.78 18.06 32.02
CA GLU A 326 2.83 18.72 33.32
C GLU A 326 3.96 18.10 34.14
N ILE A 327 4.72 18.94 34.83
CA ILE A 327 5.68 18.51 35.83
C ILE A 327 5.08 18.80 37.19
N LEU A 328 5.04 17.79 38.04
CA LEU A 328 4.54 17.87 39.39
C LEU A 328 5.69 17.80 40.38
N ASP A 329 5.62 18.63 41.42
CA ASP A 329 6.48 18.48 42.58
C ASP A 329 6.12 17.21 43.39
N PRO A 330 6.90 16.84 44.42
CA PRO A 330 6.58 15.69 45.27
C PRO A 330 5.25 15.79 46.04
N SER A 331 4.63 16.98 46.12
CA SER A 331 3.32 17.18 46.72
C SER A 331 2.17 16.96 45.74
N GLY A 332 2.47 16.76 44.45
CA GLY A 332 1.49 16.66 43.37
C GLY A 332 1.03 18.02 42.85
N THR A 333 1.76 19.10 43.13
CA THR A 333 1.45 20.44 42.61
C THR A 333 2.14 20.62 41.26
N ILE A 334 1.41 21.11 40.26
CA ILE A 334 1.97 21.45 38.94
C ILE A 334 2.91 22.64 39.10
N ILE A 335 4.17 22.47 38.72
CA ILE A 335 5.23 23.49 38.79
C ILE A 335 5.69 23.96 37.41
N ALA A 336 5.48 23.14 36.37
CA ALA A 336 5.66 23.54 34.98
C ALA A 336 4.67 22.81 34.08
N GLN A 337 4.32 23.41 32.95
CA GLN A 337 3.50 22.78 31.92
C GLN A 337 3.92 23.29 30.53
N ILE A 338 3.80 22.44 29.52
CA ILE A 338 4.09 22.80 28.14
C ILE A 338 3.18 22.03 27.18
N ASP A 339 2.77 22.69 26.10
CA ASP A 339 1.99 22.06 25.04
C ASP A 339 2.94 21.42 24.02
N VAL A 340 2.62 20.20 23.59
CA VAL A 340 3.40 19.42 22.62
C VAL A 340 2.48 18.73 21.63
N ASP A 341 2.95 18.58 20.40
CA ASP A 341 2.27 17.86 19.34
C ASP A 341 2.94 16.52 19.06
N ARG A 342 2.15 15.46 19.01
CA ARG A 342 2.62 14.17 18.51
C ARG A 342 2.94 14.32 17.02
N THR A 343 4.21 14.15 16.67
CA THR A 343 4.70 14.31 15.30
C THR A 343 5.00 12.99 14.62
N ASP A 344 5.27 11.95 15.40
CA ASP A 344 5.57 10.62 14.89
C ASP A 344 5.13 9.54 15.88
N ARG A 345 4.76 8.39 15.34
CA ARG A 345 4.38 7.20 16.09
C ARG A 345 4.75 5.96 15.29
N SER A 346 5.51 5.08 15.92
CA SER A 346 5.87 3.80 15.34
C SER A 346 5.83 2.68 16.39
N SER A 347 5.82 1.44 15.90
CA SER A 347 5.83 0.24 16.73
C SER A 347 6.68 -0.83 16.08
N GLY A 348 7.27 -1.68 16.91
CA GLY A 348 8.00 -2.86 16.46
C GLY A 348 7.69 -4.08 17.33
N ALA A 349 8.56 -5.07 17.29
CA ALA A 349 8.33 -6.35 17.95
C ALA A 349 8.28 -6.26 19.49
N ALA A 350 8.93 -5.25 20.10
CA ALA A 350 9.04 -5.11 21.55
C ALA A 350 8.07 -4.08 22.13
N GLY A 351 7.69 -3.06 21.35
CA GLY A 351 6.77 -2.04 21.83
C GLY A 351 6.63 -0.85 20.90
N VAL A 352 6.51 0.34 21.50
CA VAL A 352 6.12 1.57 20.81
C VAL A 352 7.15 2.68 20.99
N ARG A 353 7.27 3.50 19.96
CA ARG A 353 7.95 4.78 19.98
C ARG A 353 6.96 5.88 19.62
N VAL A 354 6.98 6.96 20.40
CA VAL A 354 6.17 8.16 20.15
C VAL A 354 7.07 9.36 20.23
N VAL A 355 6.93 10.28 19.29
CA VAL A 355 7.70 11.53 19.24
C VAL A 355 6.74 12.69 19.40
N PHE A 356 7.12 13.61 20.27
CA PHE A 356 6.44 14.87 20.50
C PHE A 356 7.38 16.01 20.17
N ALA A 357 6.90 17.01 19.45
CA ALA A 357 7.58 18.29 19.29
C ALA A 357 6.85 19.33 20.15
N GLU A 358 7.59 20.16 20.85
CA GLU A 358 7.01 21.35 21.47
C GLU A 358 6.44 22.28 20.38
N THR A 359 5.35 22.99 20.68
CA THR A 359 4.58 23.80 19.71
C THR A 359 5.38 24.87 18.96
N HIS A 360 6.53 25.31 19.49
CA HIS A 360 7.46 26.25 18.87
C HIS A 360 8.78 25.58 18.41
N ASP A 361 8.80 24.25 18.35
CA ASP A 361 9.94 23.40 17.94
C ASP A 361 11.22 23.63 18.77
N VAL A 362 11.08 24.03 20.05
CA VAL A 362 12.23 24.28 20.94
C VAL A 362 12.91 22.97 21.36
N PHE A 363 12.14 21.92 21.61
CA PHE A 363 12.65 20.59 21.92
C PHE A 363 11.77 19.49 21.31
N GLU A 364 12.37 18.31 21.20
CA GLU A 364 11.69 17.06 20.89
C GLU A 364 11.77 16.11 22.09
N LEU A 365 10.64 15.48 22.42
CA LEU A 365 10.54 14.39 23.38
C LEU A 365 10.29 13.09 22.62
N THR A 366 11.19 12.12 22.78
CA THR A 366 10.96 10.73 22.36
C THR A 366 10.57 9.89 23.56
N PHE A 367 9.36 9.33 23.54
CA PHE A 367 8.90 8.30 24.45
C PHE A 367 9.11 6.92 23.82
N ARG A 368 9.72 6.00 24.57
CA ARG A 368 9.88 4.59 24.19
C ARG A 368 9.36 3.67 25.28
N GLY A 369 8.34 2.89 24.97
CA GLY A 369 7.78 1.87 25.85
C GLY A 369 8.14 0.46 25.39
N ASP A 370 8.91 -0.28 26.19
CA ASP A 370 9.14 -1.72 26.03
C ASP A 370 8.03 -2.46 26.78
N LEU A 371 7.06 -2.97 26.03
CA LEU A 371 5.89 -3.66 26.56
C LEU A 371 6.23 -5.08 27.04
N THR A 372 7.34 -5.65 26.56
CA THR A 372 7.79 -6.99 26.96
C THR A 372 8.48 -6.97 28.32
N ARG A 373 9.25 -5.91 28.59
CA ARG A 373 9.97 -5.71 29.85
C ARG A 373 9.23 -4.79 30.83
N ASN A 374 8.13 -4.19 30.40
CA ASN A 374 7.39 -3.17 31.13
C ASN A 374 8.30 -2.02 31.60
N THR A 375 9.11 -1.51 30.68
CA THR A 375 10.01 -0.38 30.96
C THR A 375 9.76 0.77 30.01
N THR A 376 10.05 1.98 30.47
CA THR A 376 9.82 3.20 29.72
C THR A 376 11.09 4.04 29.73
N ASN A 377 11.42 4.62 28.59
CA ASN A 377 12.52 5.57 28.45
C ASN A 377 11.98 6.86 27.80
N LEU A 378 12.35 7.99 28.38
CA LEU A 378 12.08 9.31 27.82
C LEU A 378 13.42 9.95 27.48
N LYS A 379 13.51 10.53 26.29
CA LYS A 379 14.68 11.26 25.82
C LYS A 379 14.25 12.62 25.31
N PHE A 380 14.88 13.67 25.82
CA PHE A 380 14.74 15.02 25.31
C PHE A 380 15.91 15.36 24.39
N ALA A 381 15.61 16.06 23.31
CA ALA A 381 16.58 16.66 22.41
C ALA A 381 16.25 18.13 22.23
N LEU A 382 17.13 19.01 22.70
CA LEU A 382 17.01 20.44 22.44
C LEU A 382 17.26 20.70 20.95
N ARG A 383 16.41 21.51 20.34
CA ARG A 383 16.54 21.93 18.95
C ARG A 383 17.18 23.32 18.87
N SER A 384 17.48 23.76 17.65
CA SER A 384 18.04 25.10 17.47
C SER A 384 16.98 26.15 17.80
N ILE A 385 17.30 27.02 18.76
CA ILE A 385 16.49 28.19 19.11
C ILE A 385 16.85 29.44 18.29
N GLU A 386 17.71 29.29 17.29
CA GLU A 386 18.08 30.39 16.41
C GLU A 386 16.84 30.96 15.72
N ARG A 387 16.69 32.29 15.77
CA ARG A 387 15.57 33.04 15.19
C ARG A 387 14.21 32.80 15.87
N ILE A 388 14.17 32.08 16.99
CA ILE A 388 13.00 32.01 17.88
C ILE A 388 13.08 33.17 18.87
N PRO A 389 12.04 34.02 19.02
CA PRO A 389 12.02 35.04 20.05
C PRO A 389 12.19 34.43 21.44
N ILE A 390 13.02 35.05 22.28
CA ILE A 390 13.34 34.49 23.62
C ILE A 390 12.07 34.26 24.44
N PHE A 391 11.09 35.17 24.41
CA PHE A 391 9.84 35.01 25.14
C PHE A 391 8.99 33.82 24.66
N THR A 392 9.22 33.33 23.43
CA THR A 392 8.59 32.14 22.87
C THR A 392 9.32 30.87 23.30
N ALA A 393 10.66 30.90 23.35
CA ALA A 393 11.46 29.76 23.75
C ALA A 393 11.51 29.55 25.28
N LEU A 394 11.36 30.62 26.06
CA LEU A 394 11.55 30.60 27.51
C LEU A 394 10.65 29.59 28.24
N PRO A 395 9.33 29.48 27.97
CA PRO A 395 8.49 28.51 28.67
C PRO A 395 8.95 27.06 28.48
N ALA A 396 9.43 26.71 27.28
CA ALA A 396 9.93 25.38 26.98
C ALA A 396 11.27 25.10 27.71
N LEU A 397 12.12 26.11 27.84
CA LEU A 397 13.37 26.01 28.60
C LEU A 397 13.12 25.89 30.11
N GLU A 398 12.18 26.67 30.65
CA GLU A 398 11.74 26.58 32.05
C GLU A 398 11.14 25.21 32.36
N PHE A 399 10.32 24.68 31.44
CA PHE A 399 9.80 23.31 31.56
C PHE A 399 10.92 22.26 31.64
N LEU A 400 11.94 22.36 30.78
CA LEU A 400 13.08 21.44 30.81
C LEU A 400 13.93 21.61 32.08
N ASP A 401 14.02 22.82 32.61
CA ASP A 401 14.74 23.10 33.87
C ASP A 401 14.06 22.40 35.05
N GLU A 402 12.73 22.30 35.07
CA GLU A 402 11.99 21.59 36.12
C GLU A 402 12.00 20.05 35.95
N PHE A 403 12.49 19.53 34.82
CA PHE A 403 12.51 18.09 34.52
C PHE A 403 13.70 17.38 35.19
N HIS A 404 13.69 17.33 36.52
CA HIS A 404 14.67 16.60 37.31
C HIS A 404 14.05 15.94 38.54
N HIS A 405 14.70 14.91 39.06
CA HIS A 405 14.33 14.36 40.37
C HIS A 405 14.47 15.46 41.45
N PRO A 406 13.50 15.63 42.38
CA PRO A 406 12.42 14.71 42.72
C PRO A 406 11.07 14.96 42.01
N ASN A 407 11.02 15.87 41.04
CA ASN A 407 9.81 16.17 40.30
C ASN A 407 9.41 14.98 39.42
N VAL A 408 8.11 14.82 39.19
CA VAL A 408 7.52 13.74 38.37
C VAL A 408 6.73 14.33 37.21
N TYR A 409 6.44 13.53 36.19
CA TYR A 409 5.84 13.95 34.91
C TYR A 409 4.64 13.08 34.51
#